data_AF-A0A2N1GAU9-F1
#
_entry.id   AF-A0A2N1GAU9-F1
#
_cell.length_a   1.000
_cell.length_b   1.000
_cell.length_c   1.000
_cell.angle_alpha   90.00
_cell.angle_beta   90.00
_cell.angle_gamma   90.00
#
_symmetry.space_group_name_H-M   'P 1'
#
loop_
_entity.id
_entity.type
_entity.pdbx_description
1 polymer ?
#
loop_
_entity_poly.entity_id
_entity_poly.type
_entity_poly.pdbx_seq_one_letter_code
_entity_poly.pdbx_strand_id
1 'polypeptide(L)'
;MRKISTFLAVIAMIVISSCEGPAGPPGFDGQDGFDGQDGLIAEVFEETIDFNANNNYQVTFALNPKIYSGDNLLVYQLLNENGGIDTWALLPQIYYFEGGTAQYNYNFSFDQFSILLDASFPLNQLPTSFTSNKTFRIVIVPGDDGVNTGGPNSKISSNKVDYSDYNAVIKNYNIDDSNVRKLNKDFNIR
;
A
#
# COMPACT_ATOMS: atom_id res chain seq x y z
N MET A 1 -32.42 -32.79 -59.30
CA MET A 1 -31.49 -31.70 -59.70
C MET A 1 -32.28 -30.39 -59.66
N ARG A 2 -31.91 -29.29 -58.99
CA ARG A 2 -30.63 -28.89 -58.39
C ARG A 2 -30.84 -27.64 -57.50
N LYS A 3 -30.28 -27.69 -56.28
CA LYS A 3 -29.35 -26.69 -55.72
C LYS A 3 -29.88 -25.35 -55.17
N ILE A 4 -30.75 -25.34 -54.16
CA ILE A 4 -30.98 -24.10 -53.36
C ILE A 4 -30.60 -24.27 -51.89
N SER A 5 -30.66 -25.48 -51.31
CA SER A 5 -30.31 -25.66 -49.88
C SER A 5 -28.82 -25.51 -49.56
N THR A 6 -27.93 -25.70 -50.55
CA THR A 6 -26.48 -25.53 -50.37
C THR A 6 -26.01 -24.09 -50.45
N PHE A 7 -26.85 -23.13 -50.83
CA PHE A 7 -26.43 -21.73 -50.94
C PHE A 7 -26.51 -20.99 -49.60
N LEU A 8 -27.47 -21.34 -48.73
CA LEU A 8 -27.67 -20.69 -47.44
C LEU A 8 -26.67 -21.15 -46.37
N ALA A 9 -26.12 -22.36 -46.51
CA ALA A 9 -25.08 -22.89 -45.62
C ALA A 9 -23.68 -22.28 -45.87
N VAL A 10 -23.42 -21.78 -47.09
CA VAL A 10 -22.10 -21.22 -47.47
C VAL A 10 -21.96 -19.74 -47.06
N ILE A 11 -23.07 -18.99 -47.01
CA ILE A 11 -23.05 -17.57 -46.62
C ILE A 11 -22.85 -17.38 -45.11
N ALA A 12 -23.28 -18.36 -44.29
CA ALA A 12 -23.10 -18.32 -42.84
C ALA A 12 -21.66 -18.55 -42.37
N MET A 13 -20.76 -19.03 -43.23
CA MET A 13 -19.35 -19.31 -42.88
C MET A 13 -18.38 -18.16 -43.18
N ILE A 14 -18.81 -17.09 -43.85
CA ILE A 14 -17.89 -16.01 -44.30
C ILE A 14 -17.75 -14.88 -43.26
N VAL A 15 -18.71 -14.73 -42.35
CA VAL A 15 -18.73 -13.62 -41.36
C VAL A 15 -17.91 -13.87 -40.09
N ILE A 16 -17.26 -15.02 -39.96
CA ILE A 16 -16.36 -15.33 -38.83
C ILE A 16 -14.87 -15.26 -39.22
N SER A 17 -14.57 -14.62 -40.35
CA SER A 17 -13.19 -14.31 -40.74
C SER A 17 -12.59 -13.29 -39.78
N SER A 18 -12.04 -13.81 -38.69
CA SER A 18 -10.85 -13.33 -38.00
C SER A 18 -10.56 -11.83 -38.16
N CYS A 19 -11.05 -11.00 -37.24
CA CYS A 19 -10.29 -9.83 -36.80
C CYS A 19 -9.12 -10.29 -35.91
N GLU A 20 -8.30 -11.22 -36.41
CA GLU A 20 -6.92 -11.28 -35.96
C GLU A 20 -6.19 -10.25 -36.83
N GLY A 21 -6.20 -9.01 -36.37
CA GLY A 21 -5.27 -8.03 -36.91
C GLY A 21 -3.85 -8.58 -36.77
N PRO A 22 -2.92 -8.22 -37.67
CA PRO A 22 -1.52 -8.61 -37.50
C PRO A 22 -1.12 -8.31 -36.05
N ALA A 23 -0.41 -9.25 -35.43
CA ALA A 23 0.16 -9.03 -34.11
C ALA A 23 0.79 -7.63 -34.10
N GLY A 24 0.37 -6.81 -33.13
CA GLY A 24 0.92 -5.47 -33.00
C GLY A 24 2.45 -5.56 -33.01
N PRO A 25 3.15 -4.52 -33.52
CA PRO A 25 4.61 -4.52 -33.45
C PRO A 25 5.03 -4.88 -32.02
N PRO A 26 6.11 -5.68 -31.84
CA PRO A 26 6.65 -5.98 -30.53
C PRO A 26 6.67 -4.70 -29.70
N GLY A 27 6.14 -4.76 -28.47
CA GLY A 27 6.19 -3.61 -27.56
C GLY A 27 7.64 -3.15 -27.48
N PHE A 28 7.87 -1.83 -27.50
CA PHE A 28 9.21 -1.30 -27.36
C PHE A 28 9.88 -1.95 -26.16
N ASP A 29 11.09 -2.48 -26.36
CA ASP A 29 11.92 -2.94 -25.26
C ASP A 29 11.93 -1.83 -24.20
N GLY A 30 11.60 -2.18 -22.96
CA GLY A 30 11.68 -1.22 -21.86
C GLY A 30 13.08 -0.62 -21.89
N GLN A 31 13.19 0.70 -21.98
CA GLN A 31 14.51 1.33 -21.85
C GLN A 31 15.07 0.87 -20.52
N ASP A 32 16.23 0.20 -20.57
CA ASP A 32 17.05 -0.04 -19.41
C ASP A 32 17.18 1.31 -18.71
N GLY A 33 16.65 1.40 -17.48
CA GLY A 33 16.72 2.62 -16.70
C GLY A 33 18.18 3.03 -16.61
N PHE A 34 18.48 4.26 -17.04
CA PHE A 34 19.80 4.85 -16.92
C PHE A 34 20.36 4.54 -15.53
N ASP A 35 21.49 3.85 -15.55
CA ASP A 35 22.47 3.75 -14.50
C ASP A 35 22.64 5.11 -13.79
N GLY A 36 22.07 5.24 -12.59
CA GLY A 36 22.39 6.33 -11.66
C GLY A 36 21.26 7.20 -11.11
N GLN A 37 20.00 6.77 -11.13
CA GLN A 37 19.01 7.28 -10.19
C GLN A 37 18.31 6.09 -9.55
N ASP A 38 18.55 5.86 -8.26
CA ASP A 38 17.90 4.84 -7.47
C ASP A 38 16.40 4.89 -7.75
N GLY A 39 15.88 3.88 -8.47
CA GLY A 39 14.45 3.71 -8.63
C GLY A 39 13.88 3.62 -7.22
N LEU A 40 13.12 4.64 -6.82
CA LEU A 40 12.70 4.86 -5.43
C LEU A 40 11.98 3.62 -4.91
N ILE A 41 12.73 2.87 -4.09
CA ILE A 41 12.30 1.67 -3.38
C ILE A 41 11.18 2.11 -2.45
N ALA A 42 10.04 1.42 -2.46
CA ALA A 42 9.00 1.69 -1.48
C ALA A 42 9.60 1.57 -0.07
N GLU A 43 9.43 2.62 0.73
CA GLU A 43 10.07 2.69 2.03
C GLU A 43 9.19 2.02 3.09
N VAL A 44 9.79 1.11 3.85
CA VAL A 44 9.14 0.41 4.97
C VAL A 44 9.96 0.64 6.23
N PHE A 45 9.32 1.21 7.24
CA PHE A 45 9.92 1.43 8.55
C PHE A 45 8.94 1.13 9.68
N GLU A 46 9.49 0.91 10.88
CA GLU A 46 8.72 0.60 12.07
C GLU A 46 8.88 1.68 13.14
N GLU A 47 7.76 1.97 13.80
CA GLU A 47 7.68 2.89 14.93
C GLU A 47 7.01 2.20 16.12
N THR A 48 7.61 2.34 17.30
CA THR A 48 7.03 1.87 18.56
C THR A 48 6.55 3.04 19.39
N ILE A 49 5.27 3.01 19.75
CA ILE A 49 4.54 4.14 20.33
C ILE A 49 3.98 3.78 21.71
N ASP A 50 4.13 4.71 22.64
CA ASP A 50 3.36 4.78 23.89
C ASP A 50 2.28 5.86 23.78
N PHE A 51 1.02 5.48 23.86
CA PHE A 51 -0.14 6.37 23.93
C PHE A 51 -0.45 6.70 25.40
N ASN A 52 -0.53 7.97 25.73
CA ASN A 52 -0.81 8.41 27.10
C ASN A 52 -1.44 9.81 27.12
N ALA A 53 -1.81 10.27 28.32
CA ALA A 53 -2.43 11.58 28.47
C ALA A 53 -1.51 12.75 28.03
N ASN A 54 -0.18 12.60 28.08
CA ASN A 54 0.74 13.67 27.71
C ASN A 54 0.78 13.93 26.20
N ASN A 55 0.56 12.89 25.39
CA ASN A 55 0.46 13.00 23.94
C ASN A 55 -0.98 12.98 23.43
N ASN A 56 -1.97 13.09 24.33
CA ASN A 56 -3.39 13.01 23.99
C ASN A 56 -3.73 11.75 23.16
N TYR A 57 -3.04 10.63 23.41
CA TYR A 57 -3.22 9.37 22.68
C TYR A 57 -3.04 9.49 21.15
N GLN A 58 -2.21 10.44 20.73
CA GLN A 58 -1.83 10.66 19.33
C GLN A 58 -0.32 10.93 19.24
N VAL A 59 0.34 10.35 18.25
CA VAL A 59 1.75 10.66 17.94
C VAL A 59 1.89 10.99 16.47
N THR A 60 2.54 12.12 16.20
CA THR A 60 2.78 12.65 14.86
C THR A 60 4.26 12.55 14.54
N PHE A 61 4.57 12.10 13.33
CA PHE A 61 5.92 11.96 12.79
C PHE A 61 6.04 12.81 11.53
N ALA A 62 7.17 13.50 11.39
CA ALA A 62 7.50 14.22 10.17
C ALA A 62 8.05 13.23 9.12
N LEU A 63 7.68 13.43 7.85
CA LEU A 63 8.30 12.76 6.72
C LEU A 63 9.43 13.65 6.21
N ASN A 64 10.66 13.17 6.35
CA ASN A 64 11.85 13.85 5.87
C ASN A 64 12.81 12.87 5.17
N PRO A 65 12.85 12.84 3.83
CA PRO A 65 12.22 13.80 2.92
C PRO A 65 10.68 13.70 2.88
N LYS A 66 10.04 14.78 2.44
CA LYS A 66 8.60 14.77 2.14
C LYS A 66 8.32 13.78 1.00
N ILE A 67 7.22 13.03 1.10
CA ILE A 67 6.77 12.15 0.02
C ILE A 67 6.09 12.97 -1.09
N TYR A 68 5.92 12.40 -2.27
CA TYR A 68 5.23 13.08 -3.37
C TYR A 68 3.72 13.12 -3.13
N SER A 69 3.03 14.09 -3.74
CA SER A 69 1.57 14.24 -3.63
C SER A 69 0.79 13.04 -4.17
N GLY A 70 1.37 12.28 -5.10
CA GLY A 70 0.80 11.04 -5.60
C GLY A 70 1.08 9.80 -4.74
N ASP A 71 2.02 9.89 -3.78
CA ASP A 71 2.37 8.77 -2.92
C ASP A 71 1.28 8.52 -1.87
N ASN A 72 1.13 7.26 -1.50
CA ASN A 72 0.21 6.84 -0.46
C ASN A 72 0.99 6.31 0.74
N LEU A 73 0.40 6.45 1.93
CA LEU A 73 0.97 5.93 3.16
C LEU A 73 -0.01 4.95 3.80
N LEU A 74 0.48 3.75 4.08
CA LEU A 74 -0.26 2.69 4.77
C LEU A 74 0.38 2.45 6.13
N VAL A 75 -0.44 2.27 7.16
CA VAL A 75 0.02 1.94 8.52
C VAL A 75 -0.57 0.62 8.94
N TYR A 76 0.29 -0.32 9.32
CA TYR A 76 -0.09 -1.62 9.85
C TYR A 76 0.25 -1.71 11.33
N GLN A 77 -0.61 -2.33 12.12
CA GLN A 77 -0.35 -2.67 13.53
C GLN A 77 0.21 -4.09 13.63
N LEU A 78 1.25 -4.29 14.45
CA LEU A 78 1.71 -5.62 14.84
C LEU A 78 0.68 -6.25 15.81
N LEU A 79 0.04 -7.34 15.40
CA LEU A 79 -0.95 -8.04 16.23
C LEU A 79 -0.30 -9.10 17.12
N ASN A 80 0.59 -9.91 16.56
CA ASN A 80 1.32 -10.93 17.27
C ASN A 80 2.63 -11.30 16.53
N GLU A 81 3.51 -11.96 17.26
CA GLU A 81 4.72 -12.60 16.75
C GLU A 81 4.62 -14.08 17.13
N ASN A 82 4.59 -14.98 16.14
CA ASN A 82 4.52 -16.42 16.39
C ASN A 82 5.72 -17.12 15.74
N GLY A 83 6.66 -17.59 16.58
CA GLY A 83 7.87 -18.25 16.10
C GLY A 83 8.78 -17.34 15.27
N GLY A 84 8.82 -16.04 15.57
CA GLY A 84 9.58 -15.03 14.82
C GLY A 84 8.91 -14.57 13.52
N ILE A 85 7.65 -14.95 13.30
CA ILE A 85 6.85 -14.47 12.17
C ILE A 85 5.85 -13.45 12.70
N ASP A 86 5.97 -12.22 12.22
CA ASP A 86 5.08 -11.11 12.56
C ASP A 86 3.77 -11.18 11.77
N THR A 87 2.64 -10.97 12.46
CA THR A 87 1.35 -10.75 11.80
C THR A 87 0.94 -9.30 11.90
N TRP A 88 0.73 -8.68 10.75
CA TRP A 88 0.39 -7.27 10.59
C TRP A 88 -1.08 -7.11 10.19
N ALA A 89 -1.74 -6.07 10.69
CA ALA A 89 -3.09 -5.71 10.29
C ALA A 89 -3.19 -4.23 9.92
N LEU A 90 -3.74 -3.94 8.75
CA LEU A 90 -3.87 -2.57 8.24
C LEU A 90 -4.81 -1.73 9.11
N LEU A 91 -4.43 -0.50 9.43
CA LEU A 91 -5.32 0.44 10.13
C LEU A 91 -6.44 0.94 9.20
N PRO A 92 -7.66 1.19 9.73
CA PRO A 92 -7.98 1.18 11.15
C PRO A 92 -8.20 -0.23 11.74
N GLN A 93 -7.91 -0.38 13.03
CA GLN A 93 -8.16 -1.62 13.79
C GLN A 93 -9.07 -1.32 14.97
N ILE A 94 -10.23 -1.98 15.03
CA ILE A 94 -11.25 -1.79 16.07
C ILE A 94 -11.23 -2.99 17.01
N TYR A 95 -11.24 -2.70 18.31
CA TYR A 95 -11.26 -3.68 19.39
C TYR A 95 -12.48 -3.46 20.28
N TYR A 96 -13.08 -4.56 20.72
CA TYR A 96 -14.29 -4.57 21.54
C TYR A 96 -13.94 -4.86 23.00
N PHE A 97 -14.49 -4.07 23.89
CA PHE A 97 -14.40 -4.18 25.34
C PHE A 97 -15.81 -4.29 25.91
N GLU A 98 -15.92 -4.74 27.16
CA GLU A 98 -17.22 -4.81 27.85
C GLU A 98 -17.90 -3.43 27.91
N GLY A 99 -17.12 -2.36 28.10
CA GLY A 99 -17.61 -0.98 28.22
C GLY A 99 -17.67 -0.17 26.93
N GLY A 100 -17.37 -0.76 25.76
CA GLY A 100 -17.37 -0.04 24.49
C GLY A 100 -16.32 -0.51 23.49
N THR A 101 -15.87 0.37 22.62
CA THR A 101 -14.85 0.07 21.60
C THR A 101 -13.64 0.98 21.75
N ALA A 102 -12.48 0.47 21.32
CA ALA A 102 -11.31 1.29 21.07
C ALA A 102 -10.80 1.03 19.66
N GLN A 103 -10.14 2.02 19.06
CA GLN A 103 -9.71 1.97 17.67
C GLN A 103 -8.35 2.63 17.51
N TYR A 104 -7.43 1.93 16.83
CA TYR A 104 -6.26 2.59 16.24
C TYR A 104 -6.60 3.05 14.84
N ASN A 105 -6.20 4.26 14.51
CA ASN A 105 -6.38 4.84 13.19
C ASN A 105 -5.19 5.75 12.86
N TYR A 106 -5.15 6.27 11.62
CA TYR A 106 -4.09 7.18 11.19
C TYR A 106 -4.61 8.22 10.19
N ASN A 107 -3.83 9.29 10.06
CA ASN A 107 -3.95 10.25 8.97
C ASN A 107 -2.54 10.59 8.45
N PHE A 108 -2.45 11.07 7.22
CA PHE A 108 -1.18 11.52 6.65
C PHE A 108 -1.36 12.67 5.67
N SER A 109 -0.27 13.39 5.46
CA SER A 109 -0.02 14.36 4.40
C SER A 109 1.32 14.02 3.73
N PHE A 110 1.70 14.81 2.73
CA PHE A 110 2.98 14.64 2.04
C PHE A 110 4.21 14.88 2.94
N ASP A 111 4.03 15.47 4.13
CA ASP A 111 5.13 15.86 5.02
C ASP A 111 5.03 15.36 6.47
N GLN A 112 3.95 14.67 6.83
CA GLN A 112 3.79 14.06 8.14
C GLN A 112 2.70 12.99 8.15
N PHE A 113 2.70 12.16 9.17
CA PHE A 113 1.59 11.27 9.49
C PHE A 113 1.36 11.23 11.00
N SER A 114 0.13 10.91 11.40
CA SER A 114 -0.22 10.73 12.81
C SER A 114 -0.91 9.39 13.01
N ILE A 115 -0.50 8.67 14.04
CA ILE A 115 -1.18 7.47 14.53
C ILE A 115 -1.89 7.83 15.82
N LEU A 116 -3.15 7.42 15.93
CA LEU A 116 -4.04 7.84 17.01
C LEU A 116 -4.84 6.65 17.57
N LEU A 117 -5.12 6.72 18.87
CA LEU A 117 -5.88 5.73 19.62
C LEU A 117 -7.11 6.40 20.25
N ASP A 118 -8.28 6.04 19.74
CA ASP A 118 -9.58 6.53 20.19
C ASP A 118 -10.36 5.45 20.95
N ALA A 119 -11.30 5.86 21.79
CA ALA A 119 -12.22 4.95 22.46
C ALA A 119 -13.58 5.59 22.72
N SER A 120 -14.63 4.77 22.79
CA SER A 120 -15.99 5.19 23.16
C SER A 120 -16.18 5.36 24.68
N PHE A 121 -15.11 5.23 25.45
CA PHE A 121 -15.04 5.34 26.90
C PHE A 121 -13.73 6.06 27.30
N PRO A 122 -13.54 6.48 28.57
CA PRO A 122 -12.34 7.22 28.95
C PRO A 122 -11.04 6.46 28.63
N LEU A 123 -10.17 7.06 27.81
CA LEU A 123 -8.93 6.44 27.30
C LEU A 123 -7.96 5.99 28.40
N ASN A 124 -8.01 6.62 29.59
CA ASN A 124 -7.22 6.21 30.75
C ASN A 124 -7.65 4.88 31.39
N GLN A 125 -8.78 4.31 30.96
CA GLN A 125 -9.24 2.98 31.36
C GLN A 125 -8.73 1.88 30.43
N LEU A 126 -8.05 2.22 29.32
CA LEU A 126 -7.46 1.23 28.43
C LEU A 126 -6.35 0.44 29.16
N PRO A 127 -6.27 -0.89 28.93
CA PRO A 127 -5.17 -1.68 29.45
C PRO A 127 -3.82 -1.20 28.91
N THR A 128 -2.76 -1.39 29.70
CA THR A 128 -1.39 -1.05 29.29
C THR A 128 -0.94 -1.79 28.02
N SER A 129 -1.49 -2.97 27.75
CA SER A 129 -1.25 -3.72 26.50
C SER A 129 -1.79 -3.05 25.24
N PHE A 130 -2.70 -2.08 25.39
CA PHE A 130 -3.22 -1.24 24.30
C PHE A 130 -2.53 0.11 24.22
N THR A 131 -1.94 0.60 25.30
CA THR A 131 -1.37 1.94 25.33
C THR A 131 0.15 1.96 25.27
N SER A 132 0.84 0.90 25.68
CA SER A 132 2.31 0.88 25.77
C SER A 132 2.94 -0.05 24.74
N ASN A 133 4.12 0.33 24.23
CA ASN A 133 4.94 -0.44 23.30
C ASN A 133 4.16 -1.00 22.11
N LYS A 134 3.33 -0.17 21.47
CA LYS A 134 2.57 -0.56 20.28
C LYS A 134 3.43 -0.33 19.04
N THR A 135 3.75 -1.40 18.32
CA THR A 135 4.56 -1.33 17.10
C THR A 135 3.66 -1.20 15.88
N PHE A 136 4.01 -0.24 15.03
CA PHE A 136 3.38 0.00 13.74
C PHE A 136 4.43 -0.06 12.63
N ARG A 137 4.03 -0.61 11.48
CA ARG A 137 4.82 -0.63 10.26
C ARG A 137 4.20 0.36 9.27
N ILE A 138 5.00 1.30 8.81
CA ILE A 138 4.62 2.33 7.86
C ILE A 138 5.18 1.92 6.50
N VAL A 139 4.33 1.97 5.48
CA VAL A 139 4.68 1.67 4.09
C VAL A 139 4.33 2.86 3.22
N ILE A 140 5.35 3.45 2.59
CA ILE A 140 5.16 4.49 1.57
C ILE A 140 5.04 3.79 0.22
N VAL A 141 3.86 3.87 -0.37
CA VAL A 141 3.53 3.30 -1.68
C VAL A 141 3.68 4.41 -2.73
N PRO A 142 4.65 4.31 -3.64
CA PRO A 142 4.81 5.32 -4.67
C PRO A 142 3.60 5.37 -5.60
N GLY A 143 3.13 6.57 -5.93
CA GLY A 143 1.98 6.76 -6.83
C GLY A 143 2.13 7.94 -7.78
N ASP A 144 1.38 7.92 -8.88
CA ASP A 144 1.31 9.00 -9.88
C ASP A 144 -0.08 9.66 -9.80
N ASP A 145 -0.10 10.96 -9.53
CA ASP A 145 -1.32 11.78 -9.50
C ASP A 145 -1.66 12.40 -10.86
N GLY A 146 -0.91 12.08 -11.92
CA GLY A 146 -1.06 12.60 -13.27
C GLY A 146 -0.64 14.07 -13.43
N VAL A 147 -0.36 14.77 -12.33
CA VAL A 147 0.18 16.14 -12.30
C VAL A 147 1.71 16.09 -12.31
N ASN A 148 2.30 15.11 -11.63
CA ASN A 148 3.73 14.82 -11.64
C ASN A 148 4.10 13.85 -12.79
N THR A 149 3.65 14.17 -14.00
CA THR A 149 3.91 13.34 -15.19
C THR A 149 5.41 13.37 -15.52
N GLY A 150 6.05 12.19 -15.48
CA GLY A 150 7.49 12.03 -15.70
C GLY A 150 8.33 11.80 -14.45
N GLY A 151 7.72 11.75 -13.26
CA GLY A 151 8.35 11.17 -12.08
C GLY A 151 8.48 9.64 -12.20
N PRO A 152 9.36 8.98 -11.42
CA PRO A 152 9.58 7.53 -11.49
C PRO A 152 8.31 6.68 -11.27
N ASN A 153 7.25 7.26 -10.69
CA ASN A 153 5.97 6.60 -10.44
C ASN A 153 5.03 6.58 -11.65
N SER A 154 5.38 7.27 -12.75
CA SER A 154 4.47 7.50 -13.88
C SER A 154 4.20 6.28 -14.77
N LYS A 155 4.70 5.10 -14.39
CA LYS A 155 4.56 3.85 -15.16
C LYS A 155 4.09 2.62 -14.37
N ILE A 156 3.67 2.75 -13.11
CA ILE A 156 3.12 1.59 -12.38
C ILE A 156 1.67 1.37 -12.81
N SER A 157 1.50 0.44 -13.75
CA SER A 157 0.21 -0.06 -14.21
C SER A 157 -0.63 -0.54 -13.03
N SER A 158 -1.86 -0.03 -12.96
CA SER A 158 -2.89 -0.32 -11.96
C SER A 158 -3.45 -1.73 -12.10
N ASN A 159 -2.67 -2.74 -11.73
CA ASN A 159 -3.26 -4.00 -11.31
C ASN A 159 -4.08 -3.75 -10.03
N LYS A 160 -5.25 -4.39 -9.91
CA LYS A 160 -6.09 -4.27 -8.71
C LYS A 160 -5.39 -4.94 -7.52
N VAL A 161 -4.57 -4.17 -6.80
CA VAL A 161 -3.90 -4.62 -5.58
C VAL A 161 -4.90 -4.70 -4.44
N ASP A 162 -4.83 -5.78 -3.66
CA ASP A 162 -5.49 -5.84 -2.36
C ASP A 162 -4.59 -5.19 -1.31
N TYR A 163 -4.84 -3.92 -1.03
CA TYR A 163 -4.05 -3.16 -0.05
C TYR A 163 -4.23 -3.63 1.40
N SER A 164 -5.24 -4.46 1.68
CA SER A 164 -5.43 -5.03 3.02
C SER A 164 -4.40 -6.11 3.35
N ASP A 165 -3.80 -6.74 2.32
CA ASP A 165 -2.74 -7.72 2.46
C ASP A 165 -1.37 -7.08 2.22
N TYR A 166 -0.59 -6.94 3.30
CA TYR A 166 0.79 -6.44 3.24
C TYR A 166 1.63 -7.16 2.18
N ASN A 167 1.57 -8.49 2.11
CA ASN A 167 2.38 -9.27 1.18
C ASN A 167 1.97 -9.02 -0.27
N ALA A 168 0.68 -8.75 -0.52
CA ALA A 168 0.19 -8.38 -1.85
C ALA A 168 0.74 -7.00 -2.27
N VAL A 169 0.82 -6.04 -1.35
CA VAL A 169 1.44 -4.73 -1.59
C VAL A 169 2.93 -4.88 -1.86
N ILE A 170 3.68 -5.56 -0.98
CA ILE A 170 5.13 -5.79 -1.14
C ILE A 170 5.43 -6.43 -2.50
N LYS A 171 4.69 -7.48 -2.86
CA LYS A 171 4.84 -8.18 -4.13
C LYS A 171 4.50 -7.33 -5.35
N ASN A 172 3.41 -6.57 -5.31
CA ASN A 172 2.96 -5.81 -6.49
C ASN A 172 3.86 -4.63 -6.81
N TYR A 173 4.46 -4.02 -5.79
CA TYR A 173 5.33 -2.86 -5.93
C TYR A 173 6.82 -3.20 -5.86
N ASN A 174 7.19 -4.50 -5.89
CA ASN A 174 8.57 -4.97 -5.83
C ASN A 174 9.37 -4.34 -4.66
N ILE A 175 8.73 -4.27 -3.50
CA ILE A 175 9.29 -3.67 -2.29
C ILE A 175 10.30 -4.64 -1.65
N ASP A 176 11.51 -4.18 -1.34
CA ASP A 176 12.47 -4.97 -0.55
C ASP A 176 12.28 -4.69 0.95
N ASP A 177 11.57 -5.59 1.63
CA ASP A 177 11.32 -5.53 3.08
C ASP A 177 12.27 -6.41 3.90
N SER A 178 13.36 -6.93 3.30
CA SER A 178 14.29 -7.81 3.99
C SER A 178 15.08 -7.13 5.13
N ASN A 179 15.13 -5.79 5.12
CA ASN A 179 15.90 -4.97 6.07
C ASN A 179 15.08 -3.80 6.65
N VAL A 180 13.87 -4.06 7.14
CA VAL A 180 13.05 -3.03 7.81
C VAL A 180 13.81 -2.41 8.99
N ARG A 181 13.97 -1.09 8.97
CA ARG A 181 14.66 -0.34 10.03
C ARG A 181 13.68 0.05 11.15
N LYS A 182 14.06 -0.19 12.41
CA LYS A 182 13.37 0.37 13.59
C LYS A 182 13.89 1.78 13.83
N LEU A 183 13.03 2.78 13.68
CA LEU A 183 13.44 4.17 13.87
C LEU A 183 13.31 4.56 15.35
N ASN A 184 14.31 5.29 15.84
CA ASN A 184 14.20 6.07 17.07
C ASN A 184 13.98 7.53 16.64
N LYS A 185 13.16 8.27 17.40
CA LYS A 185 12.57 9.60 17.15
C LYS A 185 13.39 10.71 16.44
N ASP A 186 14.67 10.53 16.14
CA ASP A 186 15.58 11.56 15.63
C ASP A 186 16.38 11.17 14.37
N PHE A 187 15.88 10.28 13.48
CA PHE A 187 16.66 9.88 12.30
C PHE A 187 16.30 10.60 10.99
N ASN A 188 17.33 11.19 10.37
CA ASN A 188 17.32 11.71 9.00
C ASN A 188 17.64 10.59 8.00
N ILE A 189 16.81 10.43 6.97
CA ILE A 189 17.05 9.50 5.87
C ILE A 189 17.96 10.20 4.84
N ARG A 190 18.98 9.48 4.34
CA ARG A 190 19.90 9.93 3.27
C ARG A 190 19.38 9.49 1.93
#